data_AF-A0A4U6UBK4-F1
#
_entry.id   AF-A0A4U6UBK4-F1
#
_cell.length_a   1.000
_cell.length_b   1.000
_cell.length_c   1.000
_cell.angle_alpha   90.00
_cell.angle_beta   90.00
_cell.angle_gamma   90.00
#
_symmetry.space_group_name_H-M   'P 1'
#
loop_
_entity.id
_entity.type
_entity.pdbx_description
1 polymer ?
#
loop_
_entity_poly.entity_id
_entity_poly.type
_entity_poly.pdbx_seq_one_letter_code
_entity_poly.pdbx_strand_id
1 'polypeptide(L)'
;MQSGPALPWEDPAGSKSEARRPVTAAAGLVVVLCAAAAMLPEMAAGASSPAEGFEPLSKIAIHKATVELQPSAFVQATPSLLGDKGEDTDRVTVKYGRTKRSVDDWIAVFSPADFNSGKCPNPASYPGEPLLCTAPMKYQYANYSARYTNPGDGSIRFQLIDQRADFAFALFTGGLENARLVAVSKPVAFRNPKAPVFPRLAHGKIDDEIAVTWTSGYDIAPVEKSRAEPANIEVMYRIHTF
;
A
#
# COMPACT_ATOMS: atom_id res chain seq x y z
N MET A 1 16.08 -4.09 57.14
CA MET A 1 15.62 -3.85 55.74
C MET A 1 16.45 -2.70 55.18
N GLN A 2 16.82 -2.82 53.90
CA GLN A 2 17.82 -2.05 53.16
C GLN A 2 17.87 -0.52 53.35
N SER A 3 19.09 0.01 53.28
CA SER A 3 19.42 1.24 52.52
C SER A 3 20.89 1.18 52.10
N GLY A 4 21.18 1.11 50.79
CA GLY A 4 22.53 1.15 50.24
C GLY A 4 22.89 2.53 49.68
N PRO A 5 24.19 2.85 49.51
CA PRO A 5 24.64 3.93 48.64
C PRO A 5 25.51 3.41 47.46
N ALA A 6 25.67 4.28 46.45
CA ALA A 6 26.21 4.02 45.12
C ALA A 6 27.71 4.35 44.95
N LEU A 7 28.39 3.56 44.11
CA LEU A 7 29.57 3.81 43.21
C LEU A 7 30.89 4.35 43.84
N PRO A 8 32.11 4.05 43.29
CA PRO A 8 32.46 3.98 41.86
C PRO A 8 33.34 2.80 41.41
N TRP A 9 33.47 2.67 40.08
CA TRP A 9 34.21 1.66 39.33
C TRP A 9 35.63 2.16 39.00
N GLU A 10 36.62 1.28 39.14
CA GLU A 10 38.02 1.51 38.78
C GLU A 10 38.34 1.04 37.34
N ASP A 11 39.21 1.78 36.66
CA ASP A 11 39.99 1.35 35.50
C ASP A 11 41.29 0.63 35.94
N PRO A 12 41.89 -0.22 35.10
CA PRO A 12 43.36 -0.28 35.09
C PRO A 12 43.98 -0.24 33.68
N ALA A 13 44.74 0.85 33.48
CA ALA A 13 46.19 0.91 33.22
C ALA A 13 46.90 0.00 32.18
N GLY A 14 47.76 0.69 31.40
CA GLY A 14 48.98 0.19 30.73
C GLY A 14 49.08 0.68 29.28
N SER A 15 50.12 1.34 28.75
CA SER A 15 51.51 1.61 29.15
C SER A 15 52.08 2.73 28.21
N LYS A 16 52.95 3.60 28.73
CA LYS A 16 53.90 4.53 28.02
C LYS A 16 55.30 4.15 28.57
N SER A 17 56.47 4.32 27.95
CA SER A 17 57.06 5.11 26.86
C SER A 17 58.31 4.35 26.35
N GLU A 18 59.02 4.68 25.26
CA GLU A 18 60.14 5.64 25.21
C GLU A 18 60.80 5.58 23.79
N ALA A 19 61.55 6.62 23.42
CA ALA A 19 61.91 7.02 22.07
C ALA A 19 63.39 6.80 21.63
N ARG A 20 63.59 6.98 20.30
CA ARG A 20 64.79 7.44 19.53
C ARG A 20 65.98 6.48 19.23
N ARG A 21 66.03 6.04 17.95
CA ARG A 21 67.02 6.25 16.83
C ARG A 21 68.55 6.31 17.16
N PRO A 22 69.53 6.01 16.25
CA PRO A 22 69.48 6.22 14.76
C PRO A 22 70.41 5.37 13.81
N VAL A 23 70.27 5.62 12.47
CA VAL A 23 71.20 5.45 11.29
C VAL A 23 71.76 4.03 10.98
N THR A 24 71.94 3.54 9.74
CA THR A 24 72.45 4.10 8.46
C THR A 24 72.18 3.17 7.27
N ALA A 25 71.94 3.79 6.09
CA ALA A 25 72.40 3.44 4.72
C ALA A 25 72.16 2.01 4.15
N ALA A 26 71.87 1.76 2.88
CA ALA A 26 71.59 2.53 1.67
C ALA A 26 71.20 1.53 0.56
N ALA A 27 70.69 2.07 -0.56
CA ALA A 27 70.80 1.56 -1.94
C ALA A 27 69.68 0.66 -2.54
N GLY A 28 69.07 1.22 -3.60
CA GLY A 28 68.54 0.55 -4.81
C GLY A 28 67.07 0.11 -4.74
N LEU A 29 66.20 0.28 -5.74
CA LEU A 29 66.28 0.87 -7.08
C LEU A 29 64.82 1.13 -7.56
N VAL A 30 64.60 2.33 -8.09
CA VAL A 30 63.54 2.92 -8.93
C VAL A 30 62.52 1.97 -9.61
N VAL A 31 61.21 2.27 -9.49
CA VAL A 31 60.26 2.38 -10.63
C VAL A 31 59.18 3.45 -10.32
N VAL A 32 59.09 4.42 -11.23
CA VAL A 32 58.09 5.50 -11.32
C VAL A 32 56.82 4.95 -12.00
N LEU A 33 55.61 5.35 -11.59
CA LEU A 33 54.58 5.93 -12.48
C LEU A 33 53.20 6.14 -11.80
N CYS A 34 52.71 7.38 -11.94
CA CYS A 34 51.33 7.82 -12.18
C CYS A 34 50.21 7.46 -11.18
N ALA A 35 49.95 8.40 -10.26
CA ALA A 35 48.64 8.54 -9.63
C ALA A 35 47.65 9.18 -10.62
N ALA A 36 46.85 8.35 -11.31
CA ALA A 36 45.60 8.78 -11.92
C ALA A 36 44.45 8.36 -11.00
N ALA A 37 43.98 9.28 -10.17
CA ALA A 37 42.76 9.08 -9.39
C ALA A 37 41.56 9.12 -10.34
N ALA A 38 41.04 7.94 -10.70
CA ALA A 38 39.79 7.81 -11.41
C ALA A 38 38.64 8.18 -10.46
N MET A 39 38.04 9.34 -10.70
CA MET A 39 36.76 9.74 -10.11
C MET A 39 35.67 8.80 -10.63
N LEU A 40 35.09 7.97 -9.75
CA LEU A 40 33.84 7.27 -10.04
C LEU A 40 32.68 8.22 -9.73
N PRO A 41 31.77 8.49 -10.68
CA PRO A 41 30.52 9.16 -10.35
C PRO A 41 29.58 8.14 -9.70
N GLU A 42 29.17 8.45 -8.48
CA GLU A 42 28.11 7.78 -7.73
C GLU A 42 26.80 7.96 -8.51
N MET A 43 26.36 6.91 -9.19
CA MET A 43 25.05 6.88 -9.85
C MET A 43 23.98 6.80 -8.77
N ALA A 44 23.58 7.97 -8.27
CA ALA A 44 22.33 8.14 -7.56
C ALA A 44 21.22 7.65 -8.50
N ALA A 45 20.66 6.49 -8.20
CA ALA A 45 19.42 6.03 -8.81
C ALA A 45 18.34 7.07 -8.46
N GLY A 46 18.11 8.01 -9.37
CA GLY A 46 17.03 8.97 -9.27
C GLY A 46 15.72 8.19 -9.22
N ALA A 47 15.11 8.12 -8.05
CA ALA A 47 13.70 7.82 -7.93
C ALA A 47 12.98 8.91 -8.73
N SER A 48 12.49 8.57 -9.92
CA SER A 48 11.65 9.47 -10.69
C SER A 48 10.44 9.82 -9.82
N SER A 49 10.35 11.06 -9.37
CA SER A 49 9.12 11.61 -8.82
C SER A 49 8.00 11.35 -9.82
N PRO A 50 6.80 10.89 -9.40
CA PRO A 50 5.65 10.84 -10.28
C PRO A 50 5.47 12.22 -10.90
N ALA A 51 5.31 12.30 -12.22
CA ALA A 51 4.98 13.54 -12.91
C ALA A 51 3.83 14.24 -12.15
N GLU A 52 4.08 15.49 -11.75
CA GLU A 52 3.20 16.29 -10.91
C GLU A 52 1.76 16.31 -11.47
N GLY A 53 0.77 16.04 -10.61
CA GLY A 53 -0.63 16.44 -10.81
C GLY A 53 -1.59 15.46 -11.49
N PHE A 54 -1.14 14.30 -12.00
CA PHE A 54 -2.06 13.33 -12.58
C PHE A 54 -2.53 12.30 -11.55
N GLU A 55 -3.86 12.22 -11.34
CA GLU A 55 -4.46 11.15 -10.55
C GLU A 55 -4.11 9.79 -11.16
N PRO A 56 -3.37 8.88 -10.48
CA PRO A 56 -2.89 7.65 -11.09
C PRO A 56 -3.97 6.77 -11.71
N LEU A 57 -5.19 6.75 -11.13
CA LEU A 57 -6.31 5.98 -11.69
C LEU A 57 -6.82 6.55 -13.02
N SER A 58 -6.62 7.85 -13.29
CA SER A 58 -7.02 8.47 -14.56
C SER A 58 -6.26 7.94 -15.78
N LYS A 59 -5.12 7.28 -15.56
CA LYS A 59 -4.31 6.64 -16.60
C LYS A 59 -4.89 5.30 -17.06
N ILE A 60 -5.90 4.79 -16.37
CA ILE A 60 -6.52 3.50 -16.68
C ILE A 60 -7.67 3.75 -17.66
N ALA A 61 -7.51 3.33 -18.90
CA ALA A 61 -8.58 3.32 -19.89
C ALA A 61 -9.52 2.12 -19.66
N ILE A 62 -10.15 2.06 -18.47
CA ILE A 62 -10.99 0.92 -18.06
C ILE A 62 -12.15 0.67 -19.02
N HIS A 63 -12.68 1.76 -19.61
CA HIS A 63 -13.72 1.74 -20.63
C HIS A 63 -13.29 1.06 -21.95
N LYS A 64 -12.00 0.76 -22.15
CA LYS A 64 -11.50 -0.04 -23.29
C LYS A 64 -11.10 -1.46 -22.87
N ALA A 65 -11.18 -1.76 -21.57
CA ALA A 65 -10.65 -3.01 -21.04
C ALA A 65 -11.53 -4.18 -21.43
N THR A 66 -10.92 -5.24 -21.97
CA THR A 66 -11.62 -6.46 -22.37
C THR A 66 -11.39 -7.60 -21.39
N VAL A 67 -12.22 -8.63 -21.48
CA VAL A 67 -12.12 -9.83 -20.63
C VAL A 67 -11.60 -11.02 -21.43
N GLU A 68 -10.44 -11.54 -21.03
CA GLU A 68 -9.77 -12.68 -21.68
C GLU A 68 -9.17 -13.58 -20.58
N LEU A 69 -10.02 -14.31 -19.85
CA LEU A 69 -9.56 -15.16 -18.74
C LEU A 69 -8.64 -16.28 -19.26
N GLN A 70 -7.44 -16.40 -18.68
CA GLN A 70 -6.41 -17.34 -19.12
C GLN A 70 -6.22 -18.44 -18.06
N PRO A 71 -6.29 -19.74 -18.44
CA PRO A 71 -6.05 -20.84 -17.50
C PRO A 71 -4.63 -20.86 -16.89
N SER A 72 -3.67 -20.24 -17.59
CA SER A 72 -2.29 -20.14 -17.13
C SER A 72 -2.05 -18.97 -16.18
N ALA A 73 -3.05 -18.11 -15.97
CA ALA A 73 -2.97 -16.96 -15.07
C ALA A 73 -3.76 -17.22 -13.78
N PHE A 74 -3.26 -16.73 -12.66
CA PHE A 74 -3.95 -16.84 -11.39
C PHE A 74 -3.77 -15.58 -10.54
N VAL A 75 -4.74 -15.33 -9.67
CA VAL A 75 -4.68 -14.35 -8.58
C VAL A 75 -5.32 -14.98 -7.35
N GLN A 76 -4.63 -14.91 -6.21
CA GLN A 76 -5.09 -15.44 -4.94
C GLN A 76 -4.87 -14.40 -3.84
N ALA A 77 -5.92 -14.12 -3.08
CA ALA A 77 -5.90 -13.16 -1.99
C ALA A 77 -6.02 -13.90 -0.65
N THR A 78 -5.24 -13.48 0.35
CA THR A 78 -5.24 -14.09 1.69
C THR A 78 -4.94 -13.04 2.76
N PRO A 79 -5.67 -13.01 3.88
CA PRO A 79 -6.82 -13.86 4.22
C PRO A 79 -8.09 -13.48 3.43
N SER A 80 -9.12 -14.34 3.46
CA SER A 80 -10.43 -14.07 2.86
C SER A 80 -11.39 -13.29 3.77
N LEU A 81 -11.11 -13.28 5.07
CA LEU A 81 -11.86 -12.54 6.08
C LEU A 81 -10.93 -11.51 6.73
N LEU A 82 -11.37 -10.26 6.78
CA LEU A 82 -10.63 -9.11 7.33
C LEU A 82 -11.34 -8.53 8.55
N GLY A 83 -10.61 -7.79 9.38
CA GLY A 83 -11.18 -7.08 10.52
C GLY A 83 -11.83 -8.03 11.53
N ASP A 84 -11.19 -9.16 11.79
CA ASP A 84 -11.72 -10.23 12.62
C ASP A 84 -12.07 -9.76 14.04
N LYS A 85 -11.35 -8.75 14.54
CA LYS A 85 -11.53 -8.16 15.87
C LYS A 85 -12.20 -6.78 15.80
N GLY A 86 -12.87 -6.47 14.68
CA GLY A 86 -13.56 -5.21 14.46
C GLY A 86 -12.67 -4.09 13.92
N GLU A 87 -11.48 -4.41 13.41
CA GLU A 87 -10.64 -3.44 12.71
C GLU A 87 -11.30 -3.00 11.39
N ASP A 88 -11.26 -1.69 11.11
CA ASP A 88 -11.73 -1.10 9.85
C ASP A 88 -10.63 -1.07 8.77
N THR A 89 -9.45 -1.61 9.08
CA THR A 89 -8.26 -1.56 8.23
C THR A 89 -7.48 -2.85 8.40
N ASP A 90 -7.16 -3.52 7.29
CA ASP A 90 -6.42 -4.79 7.32
C ASP A 90 -5.54 -4.99 6.08
N ARG A 91 -4.63 -5.95 6.15
CA ARG A 91 -3.66 -6.25 5.09
C ARG A 91 -4.01 -7.55 4.37
N VAL A 92 -4.14 -7.46 3.06
CA VAL A 92 -4.32 -8.61 2.18
C VAL A 92 -3.05 -8.87 1.39
N THR A 93 -2.56 -10.11 1.43
CA THR A 93 -1.49 -10.56 0.55
C THR A 93 -2.09 -11.17 -0.71
N VAL A 94 -1.70 -10.63 -1.85
CA VAL A 94 -2.16 -11.06 -3.17
C VAL A 94 -1.00 -11.72 -3.88
N LYS A 95 -1.11 -13.02 -4.12
CA LYS A 95 -0.19 -13.82 -4.94
C LYS A 95 -0.76 -13.95 -6.34
N TYR A 96 0.09 -13.83 -7.34
CA TYR A 96 -0.34 -13.84 -8.73
C TYR A 96 0.78 -14.36 -9.63
N GLY A 97 0.40 -14.91 -10.77
CA GLY A 97 1.36 -15.44 -11.72
C GLY A 97 0.70 -15.76 -13.06
N ARG A 98 1.51 -15.77 -14.11
CA ARG A 98 1.14 -16.30 -15.43
C ARG A 98 2.36 -16.76 -16.21
N THR A 99 2.16 -17.56 -17.26
CA THR A 99 3.25 -18.08 -18.09
C THR A 99 3.97 -16.99 -18.88
N LYS A 100 3.23 -16.13 -19.58
CA LYS A 100 3.77 -15.07 -20.45
C LYS A 100 3.88 -13.73 -19.73
N ARG A 101 4.72 -13.60 -18.71
CA ARG A 101 4.81 -12.37 -17.89
C ARG A 101 5.26 -11.14 -18.69
N SER A 102 4.80 -9.96 -18.31
CA SER A 102 5.21 -8.68 -18.88
C SER A 102 5.34 -7.60 -17.80
N VAL A 103 6.19 -6.59 -18.05
CA VAL A 103 6.44 -5.47 -17.11
C VAL A 103 5.25 -4.52 -17.00
N ASP A 104 4.36 -4.54 -17.99
CA ASP A 104 3.12 -3.76 -18.03
C ASP A 104 1.91 -4.52 -17.47
N ASP A 105 2.11 -5.72 -16.91
CA ASP A 105 1.07 -6.42 -16.16
C ASP A 105 0.81 -5.71 -14.84
N TRP A 106 -0.43 -5.73 -14.36
CA TRP A 106 -0.82 -5.00 -13.17
C TRP A 106 -1.97 -5.68 -12.41
N ILE A 107 -1.99 -5.46 -11.10
CA ILE A 107 -3.02 -5.93 -10.19
C ILE A 107 -3.94 -4.77 -9.83
N ALA A 108 -5.24 -4.97 -9.99
CA ALA A 108 -6.28 -4.03 -9.61
C ALA A 108 -7.04 -4.52 -8.37
N VAL A 109 -7.51 -3.58 -7.55
CA VAL A 109 -8.42 -3.83 -6.43
C VAL A 109 -9.79 -3.27 -6.80
N PHE A 110 -10.82 -4.11 -6.78
CA PHE A 110 -12.20 -3.71 -7.02
C PHE A 110 -13.04 -3.88 -5.78
N SER A 111 -14.03 -3.00 -5.63
CA SER A 111 -15.13 -3.13 -4.70
C SER A 111 -16.34 -2.49 -5.36
N PRO A 112 -17.47 -3.20 -5.54
CA PRO A 112 -17.73 -4.58 -5.11
C PRO A 112 -16.88 -5.65 -5.82
N ALA A 113 -16.86 -6.88 -5.27
CA ALA A 113 -16.09 -7.99 -5.81
C ALA A 113 -16.59 -8.49 -7.19
N ASP A 114 -17.87 -8.27 -7.52
CA ASP A 114 -18.51 -8.68 -8.77
C ASP A 114 -18.36 -7.64 -9.89
N PHE A 115 -17.25 -6.90 -9.91
CA PHE A 115 -16.98 -5.77 -10.80
C PHE A 115 -17.13 -6.03 -12.31
N ASN A 116 -17.09 -7.30 -12.73
CA ASN A 116 -17.18 -7.76 -14.12
C ASN A 116 -18.56 -8.34 -14.50
N SER A 117 -19.57 -8.23 -13.62
CA SER A 117 -20.94 -8.72 -13.86
C SER A 117 -21.79 -7.75 -14.70
N GLY A 118 -21.44 -6.46 -14.70
CA GLY A 118 -22.18 -5.40 -15.37
C GLY A 118 -21.91 -5.30 -16.87
N LYS A 119 -22.91 -4.84 -17.64
CA LYS A 119 -22.76 -4.45 -19.05
C LYS A 119 -22.68 -2.93 -19.14
N CYS A 120 -21.61 -2.43 -19.75
CA CYS A 120 -21.50 -1.00 -20.07
C CYS A 120 -22.40 -0.70 -21.26
N PRO A 121 -23.19 0.38 -21.22
CA PRO A 121 -23.73 0.96 -22.44
C PRO A 121 -22.53 1.36 -23.30
N ASN A 122 -22.36 0.68 -24.43
CA ASN A 122 -21.30 1.04 -25.36
C ASN A 122 -21.58 2.47 -25.85
N PRO A 123 -20.69 3.45 -25.66
CA PRO A 123 -20.81 4.68 -26.41
C PRO A 123 -20.73 4.27 -27.89
N ALA A 124 -21.60 4.80 -28.74
CA ALA A 124 -21.74 4.44 -30.15
C ALA A 124 -20.40 4.42 -30.95
N SER A 125 -19.34 5.00 -30.39
CA SER A 125 -17.97 5.04 -30.89
C SER A 125 -17.14 3.75 -30.74
N TYR A 126 -17.52 2.75 -29.94
CA TYR A 126 -16.73 1.52 -29.71
C TYR A 126 -17.56 0.23 -29.83
N PRO A 127 -17.91 -0.24 -31.04
CA PRO A 127 -18.86 -1.34 -31.24
C PRO A 127 -18.34 -2.76 -30.92
N GLY A 128 -17.25 -2.94 -30.16
CA GLY A 128 -16.62 -4.25 -29.92
C GLY A 128 -16.49 -4.64 -28.45
N GLU A 129 -17.04 -5.82 -28.10
CA GLU A 129 -16.69 -6.66 -26.94
C GLU A 129 -17.08 -6.16 -25.52
N PRO A 130 -17.25 -7.06 -24.53
CA PRO A 130 -17.69 -6.67 -23.19
C PRO A 130 -16.60 -5.88 -22.46
N LEU A 131 -16.87 -4.59 -22.29
CA LEU A 131 -16.01 -3.63 -21.60
C LEU A 131 -16.25 -3.70 -20.09
N LEU A 132 -15.18 -3.59 -19.30
CA LEU A 132 -15.31 -3.39 -17.85
C LEU A 132 -15.77 -1.96 -17.55
N CYS A 133 -16.78 -1.84 -16.69
CA CYS A 133 -17.38 -0.55 -16.32
C CYS A 133 -16.90 -0.01 -14.99
N THR A 134 -16.56 -0.93 -14.11
CA THR A 134 -16.22 -0.63 -12.74
C THR A 134 -14.77 -0.14 -12.74
N ALA A 135 -14.55 1.09 -12.28
CA ALA A 135 -13.20 1.58 -12.06
C ALA A 135 -12.59 0.87 -10.83
N PRO A 136 -11.31 0.49 -10.87
CA PRO A 136 -10.65 -0.04 -9.68
C PRO A 136 -10.45 1.07 -8.65
N MET A 137 -10.43 0.69 -7.37
CA MET A 137 -10.14 1.63 -6.28
C MET A 137 -8.66 1.95 -6.16
N LYS A 138 -7.82 0.95 -6.48
CA LYS A 138 -6.36 0.98 -6.37
C LYS A 138 -5.79 0.03 -7.41
N TYR A 139 -4.55 0.26 -7.80
CA TYR A 139 -3.80 -0.69 -8.60
C TYR A 139 -2.31 -0.64 -8.26
N GLN A 140 -1.57 -1.66 -8.69
CA GLN A 140 -0.12 -1.70 -8.63
C GLN A 140 0.41 -2.58 -9.77
N TYR A 141 1.54 -2.20 -10.37
CA TYR A 141 2.19 -3.03 -11.38
C TYR A 141 2.68 -4.35 -10.78
N ALA A 142 2.58 -5.43 -11.56
CA ALA A 142 2.95 -6.77 -11.16
C ALA A 142 4.47 -6.88 -10.87
N ASN A 143 5.28 -6.08 -11.55
CA ASN A 143 6.73 -6.00 -11.36
C ASN A 143 7.16 -5.27 -10.07
N TYR A 144 6.22 -4.71 -9.29
CA TYR A 144 6.50 -4.24 -7.93
C TYR A 144 7.12 -5.35 -7.09
N SER A 145 6.70 -6.60 -7.33
CA SER A 145 7.40 -7.77 -6.84
C SER A 145 8.55 -8.13 -7.79
N ALA A 146 9.80 -7.98 -7.34
CA ALA A 146 10.98 -8.37 -8.13
C ALA A 146 11.00 -9.87 -8.53
N ARG A 147 10.19 -10.71 -7.86
CA ARG A 147 9.97 -12.12 -8.21
C ARG A 147 9.03 -12.33 -9.39
N TYR A 148 8.35 -11.30 -9.87
CA TYR A 148 7.54 -11.41 -11.06
C TYR A 148 8.40 -11.32 -12.33
N THR A 149 9.45 -10.49 -12.31
CA THR A 149 10.38 -10.34 -13.43
C THR A 149 11.50 -11.39 -13.42
N ASN A 150 11.89 -11.89 -12.25
CA ASN A 150 12.77 -13.05 -12.10
C ASN A 150 11.92 -14.32 -11.98
N PRO A 151 12.08 -15.35 -12.82
CA PRO A 151 11.12 -16.46 -12.99
C PRO A 151 10.51 -16.95 -11.67
N GLY A 152 9.28 -16.50 -11.41
CA GLY A 152 8.60 -16.69 -10.14
C GLY A 152 7.20 -16.07 -10.15
N ASP A 153 6.46 -16.33 -9.08
CA ASP A 153 5.16 -15.71 -8.85
C ASP A 153 5.34 -14.40 -8.11
N GLY A 154 4.55 -13.41 -8.50
CA GLY A 154 4.53 -12.11 -7.84
C GLY A 154 3.71 -12.18 -6.55
N SER A 155 4.05 -11.28 -5.62
CA SER A 155 3.29 -11.08 -4.40
C SER A 155 3.29 -9.60 -4.02
N ILE A 156 2.11 -9.04 -3.80
CA ILE A 156 1.91 -7.66 -3.33
C ILE A 156 1.05 -7.70 -2.08
N ARG A 157 1.34 -6.82 -1.12
CA ARG A 157 0.50 -6.64 0.07
C ARG A 157 -0.25 -5.33 -0.04
N PHE A 158 -1.56 -5.39 -0.02
CA PHE A 158 -2.42 -4.21 -0.02
C PHE A 158 -2.95 -3.97 1.40
N GLN A 159 -3.00 -2.71 1.81
CA GLN A 159 -3.77 -2.28 2.98
C GLN A 159 -5.13 -1.80 2.49
N LEU A 160 -6.17 -2.51 2.91
CA LEU A 160 -7.56 -2.22 2.62
C LEU A 160 -8.20 -1.54 3.82
N ILE A 161 -9.20 -0.72 3.55
CA ILE A 161 -10.06 -0.12 4.55
C ILE A 161 -11.48 -0.63 4.31
N ASP A 162 -12.27 -0.79 5.37
CA ASP A 162 -13.66 -1.20 5.26
C ASP A 162 -14.48 -0.05 4.68
N GLN A 163 -15.06 -0.30 3.51
CA GLN A 163 -15.84 0.68 2.77
C GLN A 163 -17.12 0.07 2.20
N ARG A 164 -17.77 -0.79 2.98
CA ARG A 164 -19.17 -1.23 2.80
C ARG A 164 -19.43 -2.39 1.86
N ALA A 165 -18.44 -2.85 1.11
CA ALA A 165 -18.58 -4.00 0.22
C ALA A 165 -17.36 -4.93 0.29
N ASP A 166 -17.50 -6.10 -0.31
CA ASP A 166 -16.40 -7.02 -0.51
C ASP A 166 -15.43 -6.52 -1.60
N PHE A 167 -14.32 -7.23 -1.72
CA PHE A 167 -13.21 -6.91 -2.60
C PHE A 167 -12.86 -8.08 -3.49
N ALA A 168 -12.49 -7.80 -4.74
CA ALA A 168 -11.82 -8.74 -5.61
C ALA A 168 -10.52 -8.15 -6.14
N PHE A 169 -9.56 -9.03 -6.42
CA PHE A 169 -8.28 -8.68 -7.02
C PHE A 169 -8.21 -9.26 -8.43
N ALA A 170 -7.74 -8.46 -9.37
CA ALA A 170 -7.71 -8.83 -10.77
C ALA A 170 -6.32 -8.60 -11.37
N LEU A 171 -5.87 -9.53 -12.20
CA LEU A 171 -4.64 -9.38 -12.98
C LEU A 171 -4.99 -8.95 -14.40
N PHE A 172 -4.34 -7.88 -14.84
CA PHE A 172 -4.45 -7.33 -16.18
C PHE A 172 -3.12 -7.40 -16.92
N THR A 173 -3.22 -7.39 -18.25
CA THR A 173 -2.10 -7.34 -19.19
C THR A 173 -2.32 -6.23 -20.22
N GLY A 174 -1.28 -5.83 -20.96
CA GLY A 174 -1.39 -4.81 -22.01
C GLY A 174 -1.35 -3.37 -21.51
N GLY A 175 -0.87 -3.16 -20.28
CA GLY A 175 -0.76 -1.85 -19.65
C GLY A 175 -2.11 -1.26 -19.26
N LEU A 176 -2.10 0.03 -18.93
CA LEU A 176 -3.27 0.74 -18.42
C LEU A 176 -4.22 1.23 -19.53
N GLU A 177 -3.71 1.41 -20.76
CA GLU A 177 -4.47 1.91 -21.92
C GLU A 177 -5.16 0.80 -22.73
N ASN A 178 -4.56 -0.39 -22.80
CA ASN A 178 -5.06 -1.54 -23.57
C ASN A 178 -5.23 -2.76 -22.65
N ALA A 179 -5.88 -2.53 -21.51
CA ALA A 179 -5.99 -3.50 -20.44
C ALA A 179 -6.82 -4.73 -20.85
N ARG A 180 -6.31 -5.92 -20.56
CA ARG A 180 -7.04 -7.20 -20.71
C ARG A 180 -7.07 -7.95 -19.40
N LEU A 181 -8.26 -8.23 -18.89
CA LEU A 181 -8.48 -8.99 -17.65
C LEU A 181 -8.18 -10.48 -17.89
N VAL A 182 -7.15 -11.01 -17.22
CA VAL A 182 -6.71 -12.40 -17.43
C VAL A 182 -6.96 -13.34 -16.26
N ALA A 183 -7.14 -12.81 -15.04
CA ALA A 183 -7.48 -13.62 -13.87
C ALA A 183 -8.15 -12.77 -12.78
N VAL A 184 -9.03 -13.40 -11.98
CA VAL A 184 -9.77 -12.78 -10.87
C VAL A 184 -9.64 -13.66 -9.63
N SER A 185 -9.43 -13.05 -8.46
CA SER A 185 -9.38 -13.76 -7.18
C SER A 185 -10.77 -14.14 -6.68
N LYS A 186 -10.82 -15.03 -5.68
CA LYS A 186 -12.02 -15.14 -4.85
C LYS A 186 -12.27 -13.82 -4.08
N PRO A 187 -13.53 -13.50 -3.75
CA PRO A 187 -13.86 -12.35 -2.92
C PRO A 187 -13.20 -12.40 -1.54
N VAL A 188 -12.87 -11.22 -1.02
CA VAL A 188 -12.38 -10.97 0.34
C VAL A 188 -13.29 -9.94 0.97
N ALA A 189 -13.69 -10.12 2.22
CA ALA A 189 -14.58 -9.17 2.89
C ALA A 189 -14.15 -8.91 4.34
N PHE A 190 -14.45 -7.72 4.83
CA PHE A 190 -14.45 -7.46 6.26
C PHE A 190 -15.55 -8.29 6.95
N ARG A 191 -15.32 -8.65 8.21
CA ARG A 191 -16.28 -9.41 9.03
C ARG A 191 -17.65 -8.74 9.10
N ASN A 192 -17.67 -7.41 9.15
CA ASN A 192 -18.89 -6.63 9.09
C ASN A 192 -18.71 -5.40 8.18
N PRO A 193 -18.91 -5.54 6.86
CA PRO A 193 -18.72 -4.42 5.93
C PRO A 193 -19.63 -3.23 6.25
N LYS A 194 -20.75 -3.44 6.95
CA LYS A 194 -21.71 -2.39 7.28
C LYS A 194 -21.34 -1.60 8.53
N ALA A 195 -20.25 -1.93 9.21
CA ALA A 195 -19.84 -1.28 10.45
C ALA A 195 -19.76 0.25 10.30
N PRO A 196 -20.13 1.02 11.34
CA PRO A 196 -19.82 2.44 11.41
C PRO A 196 -18.30 2.68 11.40
N VAL A 197 -17.81 3.47 10.45
CA VAL A 197 -16.38 3.74 10.25
C VAL A 197 -16.11 5.22 9.97
N PHE A 198 -14.86 5.62 10.19
CA PHE A 198 -14.31 6.96 9.90
C PHE A 198 -15.11 8.12 10.52
N PRO A 199 -15.30 8.15 11.85
CA PRO A 199 -15.94 9.28 12.51
C PRO A 199 -15.13 10.57 12.30
N ARG A 200 -15.84 11.67 12.07
CA ARG A 200 -15.30 13.01 11.88
C ARG A 200 -16.00 13.96 12.83
N LEU A 201 -15.22 14.81 13.48
CA LEU A 201 -15.74 15.86 14.35
C LEU A 201 -15.80 17.17 13.58
N ALA A 202 -16.89 17.91 13.78
CA ALA A 202 -17.05 19.28 13.32
C ALA A 202 -17.72 20.10 14.42
N HIS A 203 -17.50 21.41 14.42
CA HIS A 203 -18.29 22.30 15.27
C HIS A 203 -19.77 22.20 14.89
N GLY A 204 -20.62 22.19 15.90
CA GLY A 204 -22.06 22.31 15.75
C GLY A 204 -22.49 23.72 15.40
N LYS A 205 -23.79 23.96 15.50
CA LYS A 205 -24.36 25.28 15.17
C LYS A 205 -24.11 26.33 16.24
N ILE A 206 -23.83 25.90 17.47
CA ILE A 206 -23.57 26.71 18.65
C ILE A 206 -22.23 26.32 19.28
N ASP A 207 -21.71 27.17 20.16
CA ASP A 207 -20.37 27.09 20.72
C ASP A 207 -20.13 25.91 21.68
N ASP A 208 -21.20 25.35 22.24
CA ASP A 208 -21.20 24.16 23.08
C ASP A 208 -21.71 22.89 22.36
N GLU A 209 -21.84 22.92 21.03
CA GLU A 209 -22.27 21.79 20.21
C GLU A 209 -21.11 21.23 19.37
N ILE A 210 -20.97 19.89 19.36
CA ILE A 210 -20.06 19.17 18.46
C ILE A 210 -20.87 18.18 17.64
N ALA A 211 -20.66 18.17 16.32
CA ALA A 211 -21.24 17.21 15.40
C ALA A 211 -20.28 16.04 15.18
N VAL A 212 -20.78 14.82 15.34
CA VAL A 212 -20.09 13.57 14.98
C VAL A 212 -20.72 13.02 13.71
N THR A 213 -19.91 12.86 12.66
CA THR A 213 -20.36 12.28 11.39
C THR A 213 -19.56 11.02 11.09
N TRP A 214 -20.22 9.90 10.83
CA TRP A 214 -19.60 8.64 10.43
C TRP A 214 -20.29 8.05 9.21
N THR A 215 -19.67 7.06 8.56
CA THR A 215 -20.28 6.33 7.45
C THR A 215 -20.60 4.91 7.89
N SER A 216 -21.79 4.38 7.57
CA SER A 216 -22.13 2.98 7.86
C SER A 216 -22.92 2.35 6.73
N GLY A 217 -22.97 1.03 6.66
CA GLY A 217 -23.77 0.24 5.70
C GLY A 217 -25.21 -0.02 6.11
N TYR A 218 -25.62 0.45 7.29
CA TYR A 218 -26.97 0.29 7.81
C TYR A 218 -27.89 1.41 7.33
N ASP A 219 -29.16 1.07 7.13
CA ASP A 219 -30.22 2.02 6.83
C ASP A 219 -30.72 2.71 8.13
N ILE A 220 -31.68 3.62 8.03
CA ILE A 220 -32.12 4.55 9.09
C ILE A 220 -32.64 3.87 10.39
N ALA A 221 -31.72 3.52 11.29
CA ALA A 221 -31.92 3.47 12.75
C ALA A 221 -30.60 3.56 13.55
N PRO A 222 -29.69 4.54 13.32
CA PRO A 222 -28.49 4.66 14.13
C PRO A 222 -28.79 5.27 15.51
N VAL A 223 -28.29 4.64 16.58
CA VAL A 223 -28.25 5.22 17.93
C VAL A 223 -26.78 5.31 18.34
N GLU A 224 -26.31 6.53 18.61
CA GLU A 224 -25.01 6.76 19.23
C GLU A 224 -25.16 6.74 20.75
N LYS A 225 -24.25 6.07 21.45
CA LYS A 225 -24.19 6.05 22.91
C LYS A 225 -22.85 6.61 23.35
N SER A 226 -22.84 7.85 23.84
CA SER A 226 -21.66 8.45 24.47
C SER A 226 -21.72 8.29 25.99
N ARG A 227 -20.55 8.29 26.64
CA ARG A 227 -20.40 8.29 28.11
C ARG A 227 -19.45 9.43 28.46
N ALA A 228 -19.89 10.33 29.34
CA ALA A 228 -18.99 11.31 29.95
C ALA A 228 -17.94 10.56 30.80
N GLU A 229 -16.65 10.76 30.51
CA GLU A 229 -15.61 10.62 31.55
C GLU A 229 -15.83 11.71 32.60
N PRO A 230 -15.37 11.54 33.86
CA PRO A 230 -15.73 12.43 34.96
C PRO A 230 -14.99 13.77 34.89
N ALA A 231 -15.32 14.59 33.88
CA ALA A 231 -15.11 16.02 33.77
C ALA A 231 -15.92 16.54 32.56
N ASN A 232 -17.23 16.69 32.77
CA ASN A 232 -18.16 17.54 32.00
C ASN A 232 -17.99 17.65 30.48
N ILE A 233 -18.66 16.76 29.74
CA ILE A 233 -19.21 17.10 28.42
C ILE A 233 -20.59 16.44 28.32
N GLU A 234 -21.64 17.26 28.22
CA GLU A 234 -23.01 16.83 27.90
C GLU A 234 -23.24 17.16 26.42
N VAL A 235 -23.28 16.13 25.55
CA VAL A 235 -23.47 16.32 24.10
C VAL A 235 -24.94 16.11 23.77
N MET A 236 -25.61 17.15 23.29
CA MET A 236 -26.97 17.08 22.76
C MET A 236 -26.99 16.58 21.31
N TYR A 237 -27.85 15.61 21.02
CA TYR A 237 -28.02 15.02 19.69
C TYR A 237 -29.03 15.80 18.83
N ARG A 238 -28.69 16.10 17.57
CA ARG A 238 -29.66 16.43 16.52
C ARG A 238 -29.28 15.80 15.18
N ILE A 239 -29.90 14.66 14.89
CA ILE A 239 -29.81 13.99 13.58
C ILE A 239 -30.61 14.82 12.56
N HIS A 240 -29.97 15.27 11.48
CA HIS A 240 -30.67 15.74 10.28
C HIS A 240 -30.52 14.67 9.20
N THR A 241 -31.63 14.11 8.77
CA THR A 241 -31.75 13.34 7.53
C THR A 241 -32.01 14.31 6.37
N PHE A 242 -31.31 14.10 5.25
CA PHE A 242 -31.68 14.65 3.94
C PHE A 242 -32.24 13.52 3.07
#